data_AF-A0A662KDZ2-F1
#
_entry.id   AF-A0A662KDZ2-F1
#
_cell.length_a   1.000
_cell.length_b   1.000
_cell.length_c   1.000
_cell.angle_alpha   90.00
_cell.angle_beta   90.00
_cell.angle_gamma   90.00
#
_symmetry.space_group_name_H-M   'P 1'
#
loop_
_entity.id
_entity.type
_entity.pdbx_description
1 polymer ?
#
loop_
_entity_poly.entity_id
_entity_poly.type
_entity_poly.pdbx_seq_one_letter_code
_entity_poly.pdbx_strand_id
1 'polypeptide(L)' 'MNDKRFIEVSFPVKEVSEISAKEKNIRHGHISTLHIWWARRPLASSRATNYAALIPALEDAEEWDKTRQFIIELSKWENS' A
#
# COMPACT_ATOMS: atom_id res chain seq x y z
N MET A 1 -2.58 23.05 16.20
CA MET A 1 -1.51 22.30 15.52
C MET A 1 -1.53 20.89 16.08
N ASN A 2 -2.48 20.06 15.64
CA ASN A 2 -2.67 18.69 16.14
C ASN A 2 -3.45 17.80 15.14
N ASP A 3 -3.39 18.11 13.84
CA ASP A 3 -4.03 17.30 12.80
C ASP A 3 -2.95 16.48 12.09
N LYS A 4 -2.43 15.46 12.78
CA LYS A 4 -1.48 14.51 12.19
C LYS A 4 -2.23 13.54 11.30
N ARG A 5 -1.59 13.12 10.20
CA ARG A 5 -2.13 12.06 9.34
C ARG A 5 -1.62 10.70 9.79
N PHE A 6 -2.40 9.65 9.51
CA PHE A 6 -2.02 8.29 9.91
C PHE A 6 -0.63 7.91 9.40
N ILE A 7 -0.31 8.24 8.13
CA ILE A 7 0.99 7.94 7.51
C ILE A 7 2.20 8.52 8.27
N GLU A 8 2.01 9.61 9.03
CA GLU A 8 3.09 10.25 9.80
C GLU A 8 3.39 9.51 11.11
N VAL A 9 2.45 8.68 11.57
CA VAL A 9 2.55 7.96 12.84
C VAL A 9 2.74 6.46 12.61
N SER A 10 2.03 5.89 11.63
CA SER A 10 2.10 4.47 11.24
C SER A 10 1.94 4.27 9.75
N PHE A 11 2.68 3.30 9.22
CA PHE A 11 2.38 2.73 7.92
C PHE A 11 2.91 1.29 7.84
N PRO A 12 2.14 0.32 7.32
CA PRO A 12 2.60 -1.06 7.12
C PRO A 12 3.52 -1.17 5.89
N VAL A 13 4.71 -0.56 5.98
CA VAL A 13 5.68 -0.47 4.87
C VAL A 13 6.05 -1.85 4.34
N LYS A 14 6.32 -2.81 5.23
CA LYS A 14 6.81 -4.14 4.86
C LYS A 14 5.79 -4.88 4.01
N GLU A 15 4.57 -4.99 4.51
CA GLU A 15 3.48 -5.74 3.90
C GLU A 15 3.04 -5.12 2.57
N VAL A 16 2.91 -3.78 2.53
CA VAL A 16 2.57 -3.04 1.30
C VAL A 16 3.69 -3.18 0.26
N SER A 17 4.96 -3.19 0.68
CA SER A 17 6.10 -3.37 -0.22
C SER A 17 6.15 -4.78 -0.81
N GLU A 18 5.91 -5.81 0.01
CA GLU A 18 5.85 -7.19 -0.46
C GLU A 18 4.75 -7.38 -1.51
N ILE A 19 3.56 -6.82 -1.28
CA ILE A 19 2.45 -6.90 -2.23
C ILE A 19 2.77 -6.11 -3.51
N SER A 20 3.34 -4.91 -3.38
CA SER A 20 3.77 -4.07 -4.51
C SER A 20 4.84 -4.75 -5.36
N ALA A 21 5.75 -5.52 -4.75
CA ALA A 21 6.76 -6.28 -5.46
C ALA A 21 6.15 -7.46 -6.25
N LYS A 22 5.16 -8.14 -5.67
CA LYS A 22 4.42 -9.23 -6.34
C LYS A 22 3.67 -8.73 -7.59
N GLU A 23 3.14 -7.51 -7.58
CA GLU A 23 2.44 -6.89 -8.71
C GLU A 23 3.29 -6.84 -10.00
N LYS A 24 4.62 -6.76 -9.85
CA LYS A 24 5.56 -6.73 -10.98
C LYS A 24 5.67 -8.08 -11.70
N ASN A 25 5.40 -9.18 -11.00
CA ASN A 25 5.69 -10.54 -11.45
C ASN A 25 4.44 -11.38 -11.78
N ILE A 26 3.26 -10.75 -11.94
CA ILE A 26 1.99 -11.45 -12.21
C ILE A 26 2.01 -12.18 -13.56
N ARG A 27 2.71 -11.64 -14.56
CA ARG A 27 2.75 -12.21 -15.91
C ARG A 27 4.09 -12.87 -16.12
N HIS A 28 4.08 -14.16 -16.46
CA HIS A 28 5.27 -14.92 -16.82
C HIS A 28 5.20 -15.31 -18.29
N GLY A 29 6.31 -15.17 -19.03
CA GLY A 29 6.42 -15.64 -20.43
C GLY A 29 5.71 -14.78 -21.50
N HIS A 30 5.14 -13.62 -21.16
CA HIS A 30 4.54 -12.72 -22.14
C HIS A 30 5.58 -11.74 -22.70
N ILE A 31 5.58 -11.41 -24.00
CA ILE A 31 6.60 -10.50 -24.60
C ILE A 31 6.66 -9.15 -23.88
N SER A 32 5.52 -8.68 -23.34
CA SER A 32 5.45 -7.46 -22.53
C SER A 32 6.25 -7.51 -21.22
N THR A 33 6.74 -8.68 -20.79
CA THR A 33 7.60 -8.84 -19.61
C THR A 33 9.09 -8.69 -19.93
N LEU A 34 9.47 -8.63 -21.22
CA LEU A 34 10.84 -8.37 -21.65
C LEU A 34 11.18 -6.87 -21.62
N HIS A 35 10.23 -6.04 -22.04
CA HIS A 35 10.40 -4.57 -22.10
C HIS A 35 9.66 -3.91 -20.93
N ILE A 36 10.17 -4.13 -19.73
CA ILE A 36 9.65 -3.45 -18.53
C ILE A 36 10.23 -2.04 -18.46
N TRP A 37 9.37 -1.03 -18.53
CA TRP A 37 9.77 0.36 -18.26
C TRP A 37 10.35 0.48 -16.85
N TRP A 38 11.43 1.24 -16.70
CA TRP A 38 12.28 1.33 -15.50
C TRP A 38 11.55 1.81 -14.21
N ALA A 39 10.28 2.19 -14.29
CA ALA A 39 9.48 2.59 -13.14
C ALA A 39 8.00 2.19 -13.29
N ARG A 40 7.68 0.89 -13.22
CA ARG A 40 6.30 0.45 -12.99
C ARG A 40 5.84 0.97 -11.64
N ARG A 41 4.91 1.93 -11.61
CA ARG A 41 4.33 2.45 -10.37
C ARG A 41 3.33 1.42 -9.82
N PRO A 42 3.65 0.73 -8.72
CA PRO A 42 2.75 -0.29 -8.17
C PRO A 42 1.48 0.36 -7.63
N LEU A 43 0.33 -0.14 -8.07
CA LEU A 43 -0.98 0.37 -7.65
C LEU A 43 -1.20 0.14 -6.15
N ALA A 44 -0.72 -0.99 -5.63
CA ALA A 44 -0.80 -1.33 -4.21
C ALA A 44 -0.20 -0.23 -3.31
N SER A 45 1.05 0.15 -3.58
CA SER A 45 1.72 1.24 -2.84
C SER A 45 0.96 2.55 -3.02
N SER A 46 0.57 2.91 -4.25
CA SER A 46 -0.08 4.19 -4.53
C SER A 46 -1.40 4.36 -3.75
N ARG A 47 -2.24 3.31 -3.73
CA ARG A 47 -3.53 3.33 -3.02
C ARG A 47 -3.34 3.40 -1.51
N ALA A 48 -2.47 2.54 -0.97
CA ALA A 48 -2.19 2.48 0.46
C ALA A 48 -1.65 3.82 0.98
N THR A 49 -0.68 4.43 0.30
CA THR A 49 -0.13 5.73 0.71
C THR A 49 -1.16 6.85 0.61
N ASN A 50 -2.00 6.85 -0.43
CA ASN A 50 -3.00 7.90 -0.60
C ASN A 50 -4.07 7.83 0.51
N TYR A 51 -4.56 6.63 0.83
CA TYR A 51 -5.50 6.44 1.92
C TYR A 51 -4.89 6.87 3.27
N ALA A 52 -3.70 6.36 3.60
CA ALA A 52 -3.00 6.67 4.85
C ALA A 52 -2.68 8.17 5.02
N ALA A 53 -2.48 8.90 3.92
CA ALA A 53 -2.24 10.34 3.94
C ALA A 53 -3.51 11.18 4.12
N LEU A 54 -4.70 10.63 3.84
CA LEU A 54 -5.97 11.35 3.91
C LEU A 54 -6.71 11.13 5.24
N ILE A 55 -6.44 10.03 5.94
CA ILE A 55 -7.06 9.75 7.24
C ILE A 55 -6.32 10.45 8.39
N PRO A 56 -7.05 10.89 9.44
CA PRO A 56 -6.43 11.43 10.65
C PRO A 56 -5.69 10.33 11.41
N ALA A 57 -4.70 10.73 12.22
CA ALA A 57 -4.08 9.84 13.18
C ALA A 57 -5.09 9.48 14.28
N LEU A 58 -5.19 8.18 14.58
CA LEU A 58 -6.03 7.64 15.64
C LEU A 58 -5.22 7.58 16.93
N GLU A 59 -5.86 7.84 18.08
CA GLU A 59 -5.22 7.81 19.40
C GLU A 59 -5.40 6.46 20.11
N ASP A 60 -6.43 5.69 19.76
CA ASP A 60 -6.67 4.36 20.32
C ASP A 60 -5.82 3.30 19.61
N ALA A 61 -5.15 2.45 20.40
CA ALA A 61 -4.27 1.40 19.91
C ALA A 61 -5.04 0.31 19.13
N GLU A 62 -6.27 0.01 19.53
CA GLU A 62 -7.07 -1.03 18.87
C GLU A 62 -7.56 -0.59 17.48
N GLU A 63 -8.02 0.65 17.36
CA GLU A 63 -8.38 1.25 16.06
C GLU A 63 -7.17 1.40 15.15
N TRP A 64 -5.98 1.57 15.73
CA TRP A 64 -4.71 1.63 15.02
C TRP A 64 -4.39 0.33 14.29
N ASP A 65 -4.47 -0.79 14.99
CA ASP A 65 -4.20 -2.11 14.42
C ASP A 65 -5.25 -2.51 13.38
N LYS A 66 -6.53 -2.17 13.63
CA LYS A 66 -7.61 -2.35 12.66
C LYS A 66 -7.34 -1.56 11.38
N THR A 67 -6.97 -0.28 11.50
CA THR A 67 -6.65 0.58 10.35
C THR A 67 -5.42 0.08 9.59
N ARG A 68 -4.39 -0.38 10.32
CA ARG A 68 -3.19 -0.99 9.72
C ARG A 68 -3.55 -2.25 8.92
N GLN A 69 -4.34 -3.15 9.50
CA GLN A 69 -4.80 -4.37 8.82
C GLN A 69 -5.65 -4.04 7.59
N PHE A 70 -6.54 -3.04 7.70
CA PHE A 70 -7.32 -2.55 6.57
C PHE A 70 -6.43 -2.02 5.44
N ILE A 71 -5.39 -1.23 5.73
CA ILE A 71 -4.46 -0.74 4.71
C ILE A 71 -3.72 -1.90 4.02
N ILE A 72 -3.34 -2.93 4.77
CA ILE A 72 -2.71 -4.14 4.21
C ILE A 72 -3.68 -4.84 3.26
N GLU A 73 -4.94 -5.00 3.68
CA GLU A 73 -5.98 -5.61 2.85
C GLU A 73 -6.29 -4.78 1.60
N LEU A 74 -6.41 -3.46 1.74
CA LEU A 74 -6.61 -2.50 0.64
C LEU A 74 -5.49 -2.59 -0.40
N SER A 75 -4.27 -2.94 0.02
CA SER A 75 -3.13 -3.08 -0.88
C SER A 75 -3.15 -4.35 -1.73
N LYS A 76 -3.95 -5.36 -1.37
CA LYS A 76 -4.06 -6.61 -2.13
C LYS A 76 -4.73 -6.37 -3.48
N TRP A 77 -4.16 -6.96 -4.53
CA TRP A 77 -4.62 -6.77 -5.92
C TRP A 77 -6.03 -7.32 -6.17
N GLU A 78 -6.43 -8.39 -5.48
CA GLU A 78 -7.76 -9.04 -5.58
C GLU A 78 -8.92 -8.09 -5.24
N ASN A 79 -8.66 -7.00 -4.52
CA ASN A 79 -9.65 -6.00 -4.12
C ASN A 79 -9.82 -4.87 -5.16
N SER A 80 -9.40 -5.09 -6.41
CA SER A 80 -9.49 -4.12 -7.52
C SER A 80 -10.55 -4.46 -8.54
#